data_AF-A0A965QL19-F1
#
_entry.id   AF-A0A965QL19-F1
#
_cell.length_a   1.000
_cell.length_b   1.000
_cell.length_c   1.000
_cell.angle_alpha   90.00
_cell.angle_beta   90.00
_cell.angle_gamma   90.00
#
_symmetry.space_group_name_H-M   'P 1'
#
loop_
_entity.id
_entity.type
_entity.pdbx_description
1 polymer ?
#
loop_
_entity_poly.entity_id
_entity_poly.type
_entity_poly.pdbx_seq_one_letter_code
_entity_poly.pdbx_strand_id
1 'polypeptide(L)'
;PTVKLAARAPQLTAGSPPLPGLKGSFSDFRMPDEARFWEIHGVKVTPELKRAVQRLSEHLVGTAREKTAAFKYCEARKDTAGKLDRLILTPEGISCLYWRWQGLMKERRTEVANKAKDPVAAGKVAVAKKKSGRKKPAVATMNLRTNAELMAFAGVSYDTILKKLEFKSEADALKASRIAQESPKDCRLTAARAAVLRDLENFLPSEEIWSAMNQLYSTTSSCLDPSHEAFELVNGRLALLHLDRNLFDRGASLLEVTLQGKDLNDEHAWLFWRGFVDSLQAASVPAPVLQANSAQSLNGAAGSTPLNSGMVKPRNTYWDRLIEKYPLTLHALVADHITGNDAYERYAHRPQPNVSAYEGQEWNLENVSHLIAGLYMVKGKQAELDRLARLFEDGVGLLSFESAMFRVKFFEAAGYQRSVIKTVAQSVKTFGSGNLSAPLLALLYPVKFRNEVAQQAAYIDPALVFSLMRQESSFNPKA
;
A
#
# COMPACT_ATOMS: atom_id res chain seq x y z
N PRO A 1 -6.97 26.82 29.45
CA PRO A 1 -7.30 27.57 28.22
C PRO A 1 -8.12 26.71 27.25
N THR A 2 -9.44 26.78 27.35
CA THR A 2 -10.39 26.06 26.50
C THR A 2 -10.52 26.80 25.16
N VAL A 3 -9.89 26.27 24.11
CA VAL A 3 -10.08 26.75 22.74
C VAL A 3 -11.46 26.27 22.27
N LYS A 4 -12.43 27.18 22.20
CA LYS A 4 -13.71 26.93 21.51
C LYS A 4 -13.43 26.84 20.01
N LEU A 5 -13.35 25.63 19.47
CA LEU A 5 -13.46 25.36 18.04
C LEU A 5 -14.91 25.66 17.62
N ALA A 6 -15.15 26.86 17.11
CA ALA A 6 -16.39 27.18 16.41
C ALA A 6 -16.37 26.49 15.04
N ALA A 7 -16.89 25.27 14.98
CA ALA A 7 -17.24 24.62 13.72
C ALA A 7 -18.42 25.36 13.10
N ARG A 8 -18.14 26.38 12.28
CA ARG A 8 -19.12 26.86 11.29
C ARG A 8 -19.11 25.86 10.14
N ALA A 9 -20.07 24.95 10.11
CA ALA A 9 -20.40 24.22 8.91
C ALA A 9 -20.76 25.24 7.81
N PRO A 10 -20.17 25.17 6.60
CA PRO A 10 -20.64 25.98 5.50
C PRO A 10 -22.05 25.51 5.15
N GLN A 11 -23.04 26.39 5.28
CA GLN A 11 -24.33 26.18 4.65
C GLN A 11 -24.10 26.11 3.15
N LEU A 12 -24.19 24.91 2.58
CA LEU A 12 -24.29 24.70 1.14
C LEU A 12 -25.65 25.25 0.71
N THR A 13 -25.70 26.54 0.40
CA THR A 13 -26.82 27.11 -0.35
C THR A 13 -26.87 26.44 -1.71
N ALA A 14 -28.04 25.93 -2.08
CA ALA A 14 -28.34 25.41 -3.42
C ALA A 14 -28.04 26.51 -4.46
N GLY A 15 -26.85 26.45 -5.06
CA GLY A 15 -26.35 27.52 -5.93
C GLY A 15 -24.83 27.59 -6.10
N SER A 16 -24.06 26.58 -5.64
CA SER A 16 -22.62 26.53 -5.94
C SER A 16 -22.40 26.55 -7.46
N PRO A 17 -21.56 27.43 -8.00
CA PRO A 17 -21.23 27.42 -9.41
C PRO A 17 -20.60 26.07 -9.79
N PRO A 18 -20.80 25.58 -11.02
CA PRO A 18 -20.15 24.35 -11.47
C PRO A 18 -18.64 24.49 -11.28
N LEU A 19 -18.02 23.46 -10.66
CA LEU A 19 -16.57 23.32 -10.58
C LEU A 19 -15.97 23.65 -11.95
N PRO A 20 -15.11 24.68 -12.07
CA PRO A 20 -14.52 25.02 -13.35
C PRO A 20 -13.55 23.91 -13.75
N GLY A 21 -13.82 23.26 -14.89
CA GLY A 21 -12.76 22.60 -15.66
C GLY A 21 -12.48 21.12 -15.40
N LEU A 22 -13.49 20.26 -15.26
CA LEU A 22 -13.36 18.85 -15.68
C LEU A 22 -13.86 18.71 -17.13
N LYS A 23 -13.19 19.36 -18.08
CA LYS A 23 -13.30 19.02 -19.50
C LYS A 23 -12.08 18.18 -19.85
N GLY A 24 -12.30 16.87 -20.02
CA GLY A 24 -11.26 15.86 -20.12
C GLY A 24 -11.51 14.76 -19.11
N SER A 25 -12.64 14.06 -19.23
CA SER A 25 -12.81 12.80 -18.54
C SER A 25 -11.88 11.77 -19.19
N PHE A 26 -11.33 10.82 -18.43
CA PHE A 26 -10.68 9.65 -19.03
C PHE A 26 -11.63 8.89 -19.99
N SER A 27 -12.95 9.09 -19.84
CA SER A 27 -13.96 8.61 -20.78
C SER A 27 -13.93 9.27 -22.17
N ASP A 28 -13.25 10.42 -22.33
CA ASP A 28 -13.08 11.08 -23.63
C ASP A 28 -11.95 10.44 -24.46
N PHE A 29 -11.16 9.53 -23.84
CA PHE A 29 -10.25 8.65 -24.56
C PHE A 29 -11.06 7.55 -25.24
N ARG A 30 -11.56 7.84 -26.44
CA ARG A 30 -12.12 6.78 -27.29
C ARG A 30 -11.03 5.78 -27.59
N MET A 31 -11.29 4.51 -27.26
CA MET A 31 -10.49 3.42 -27.80
C MET A 31 -10.45 3.61 -29.31
N PRO A 32 -9.26 3.64 -29.91
CA PRO A 32 -9.15 3.73 -31.34
C PRO A 32 -9.95 2.58 -31.99
N ASP A 33 -10.56 2.82 -33.15
CA ASP A 33 -11.12 1.72 -33.93
C ASP A 33 -10.03 0.66 -34.20
N GLU A 34 -10.41 -0.53 -34.63
CA GLU A 34 -9.46 -1.62 -34.83
C GLU A 34 -8.25 -1.17 -35.66
N ALA A 35 -8.45 -0.34 -36.69
CA ALA A 35 -7.38 0.17 -37.55
C ALA A 35 -6.43 1.11 -36.79
N ARG A 36 -6.95 2.06 -36.02
CA ARG A 36 -6.19 3.03 -35.25
C ARG A 36 -5.54 2.43 -34.00
N PHE A 37 -6.07 1.32 -33.45
CA PHE A 37 -5.45 0.57 -32.34
C PHE A 37 -4.10 0.04 -32.77
N TRP A 38 -4.04 -0.56 -33.95
CA TRP A 38 -2.79 -1.06 -34.47
C TRP A 38 -1.79 0.03 -34.86
N GLU A 39 -2.29 1.14 -35.38
CA GLU A 39 -1.49 2.31 -35.74
C GLU A 39 -0.81 2.95 -34.51
N ILE A 40 -1.55 3.12 -33.41
CA ILE A 40 -1.04 3.67 -32.13
C ILE A 40 0.03 2.78 -31.48
N HIS A 41 0.04 1.48 -31.77
CA HIS A 41 1.06 0.56 -31.25
C HIS A 41 2.30 0.46 -32.15
N GLY A 42 2.42 1.30 -33.19
CA GLY A 42 3.54 1.27 -34.14
C GLY A 42 3.63 -0.05 -34.91
N VAL A 43 2.56 -0.86 -34.89
CA VAL A 43 2.54 -2.17 -35.53
C VAL A 43 2.00 -1.99 -36.94
N LYS A 44 2.87 -2.10 -37.95
CA LYS A 44 2.40 -2.26 -39.33
C LYS A 44 1.51 -3.50 -39.39
N VAL A 45 0.20 -3.30 -39.51
CA VAL A 45 -0.77 -4.38 -39.68
C VAL A 45 -0.55 -4.99 -41.03
N THR A 46 0.24 -6.04 -41.08
CA THR A 46 0.26 -6.86 -42.28
C THR A 46 -1.05 -7.66 -42.34
N PRO A 47 -1.56 -7.98 -43.54
CA PRO A 47 -2.65 -8.92 -43.71
C PRO A 47 -2.38 -10.28 -43.04
N GLU A 48 -1.11 -10.66 -42.84
CA GLU A 48 -0.74 -11.84 -42.04
C GLU A 48 -1.00 -11.63 -40.55
N LEU A 49 -0.60 -10.52 -39.94
CA LEU A 49 -0.83 -10.25 -38.52
C LEU A 49 -2.33 -10.13 -38.21
N LYS A 50 -3.11 -9.50 -39.09
CA LYS A 50 -4.57 -9.45 -38.93
C LYS A 50 -5.18 -10.85 -38.97
N ARG A 51 -4.76 -11.68 -39.93
CA ARG A 51 -5.16 -13.11 -40.00
C ARG A 51 -4.61 -13.93 -38.83
N ALA A 52 -3.49 -13.54 -38.24
CA ALA A 52 -2.87 -14.19 -37.10
C ALA A 52 -3.65 -13.98 -35.82
N VAL A 53 -4.04 -12.73 -35.58
CA VAL A 53 -4.85 -12.29 -34.46
C VAL A 53 -6.28 -12.80 -34.59
N GLN A 54 -6.83 -12.81 -35.80
CA GLN A 54 -8.10 -13.46 -36.12
C GLN A 54 -8.05 -14.95 -35.74
N ARG A 55 -7.04 -15.68 -36.24
CA ARG A 55 -6.83 -17.11 -35.93
C ARG A 55 -6.53 -17.37 -34.46
N LEU A 56 -5.81 -16.50 -33.76
CA LEU A 56 -5.63 -16.60 -32.30
C LEU A 56 -6.94 -16.42 -31.57
N SER A 57 -7.74 -15.41 -31.94
CA SER A 57 -9.04 -15.17 -31.31
C SER A 57 -10.05 -16.30 -31.54
N GLU A 58 -9.81 -17.12 -32.57
CA GLU A 58 -10.52 -18.36 -32.90
C GLU A 58 -9.89 -19.59 -32.20
N HIS A 59 -8.55 -19.67 -32.09
CA HIS A 59 -7.79 -20.77 -31.46
C HIS A 59 -7.62 -20.66 -29.94
N LEU A 60 -7.87 -19.50 -29.33
CA LEU A 60 -7.94 -19.34 -27.87
C LEU A 60 -9.12 -20.10 -27.26
N VAL A 61 -10.00 -20.65 -28.10
CA VAL A 61 -11.10 -21.58 -27.79
C VAL A 61 -10.73 -23.05 -28.11
N GLY A 62 -9.48 -23.32 -28.50
CA GLY A 62 -9.06 -24.58 -29.11
C GLY A 62 -9.04 -25.81 -28.19
N THR A 63 -9.34 -26.95 -28.82
CA THR A 63 -9.28 -28.32 -28.29
C THR A 63 -7.87 -28.70 -27.83
N ALA A 64 -7.75 -29.73 -26.98
CA ALA A 64 -6.45 -30.21 -26.46
C ALA A 64 -5.40 -30.55 -27.56
N ARG A 65 -5.86 -30.84 -28.76
CA ARG A 65 -5.03 -31.17 -29.93
C ARG A 65 -4.33 -29.92 -30.49
N GLU A 66 -5.04 -28.79 -30.54
CA GLU A 66 -4.51 -27.51 -31.00
C GLU A 66 -3.49 -26.91 -30.00
N LYS A 67 -3.70 -27.15 -28.70
CA LYS A 67 -2.74 -26.81 -27.63
C LYS A 67 -1.41 -27.55 -27.80
N THR A 68 -1.48 -28.84 -28.10
CA THR A 68 -0.30 -29.69 -28.30
C THR A 68 0.48 -29.30 -29.57
N ALA A 69 -0.22 -28.90 -30.63
CA ALA A 69 0.40 -28.45 -31.88
C ALA A 69 1.16 -27.12 -31.71
N ALA A 70 0.56 -26.15 -31.00
CA ALA A 70 1.22 -24.88 -30.68
C ALA A 70 2.46 -25.09 -29.79
N PHE A 71 2.41 -26.00 -28.82
CA PHE A 71 3.54 -26.32 -27.95
C PHE A 71 4.70 -26.99 -28.71
N LYS A 72 4.39 -27.93 -29.61
CA LYS A 72 5.41 -28.55 -30.48
C LYS A 72 6.04 -27.55 -31.44
N TYR A 73 5.28 -26.58 -31.93
CA TYR A 73 5.80 -25.50 -32.76
C TYR A 73 6.79 -24.60 -31.98
N CYS A 74 6.54 -24.33 -30.70
CA CYS A 74 7.48 -23.61 -29.82
C CYS A 74 8.80 -24.35 -29.62
N GLU A 75 8.73 -25.66 -29.34
CA GLU A 75 9.92 -26.46 -29.05
C GLU A 75 10.82 -26.63 -30.28
N ALA A 76 10.22 -26.76 -31.47
CA ALA A 76 10.95 -26.97 -32.72
C ALA A 76 11.74 -25.74 -33.22
N ARG A 77 11.56 -24.56 -32.60
CA ARG A 77 12.18 -23.29 -33.05
C ARG A 77 12.98 -22.55 -31.97
N LYS A 78 13.39 -23.23 -30.90
CA LYS A 78 14.49 -22.73 -30.07
C LYS A 78 15.77 -22.76 -30.93
N ASP A 79 16.37 -21.61 -31.20
CA ASP A 79 17.73 -21.60 -31.72
C ASP A 79 18.70 -22.10 -30.63
N THR A 80 19.90 -22.49 -31.04
CA THR A 80 20.96 -23.02 -30.19
C THR A 80 21.48 -22.04 -29.13
N ALA A 81 20.99 -20.79 -29.11
CA ALA A 81 21.34 -19.76 -28.13
C ALA A 81 20.20 -19.41 -27.14
N GLY A 82 19.02 -20.01 -27.27
CA GLY A 82 17.91 -19.79 -26.35
C GLY A 82 17.26 -18.41 -26.44
N LYS A 83 17.52 -17.64 -27.51
CA LYS A 83 16.85 -16.35 -27.76
C LYS A 83 15.78 -16.54 -28.82
N LEU A 84 14.55 -16.15 -28.50
CA LEU A 84 13.48 -16.04 -29.50
C LEU A 84 13.76 -14.84 -30.39
N ASP A 85 14.28 -15.09 -31.59
CA ASP A 85 14.54 -14.04 -32.57
C ASP A 85 13.24 -13.52 -33.23
N ARG A 86 13.34 -12.36 -33.91
CA ARG A 86 12.35 -11.44 -34.55
C ARG A 86 11.01 -11.92 -35.15
N LEU A 87 10.63 -13.20 -35.03
CA LEU A 87 9.42 -13.84 -35.56
C LEU A 87 8.19 -13.83 -34.62
N ILE A 88 8.22 -13.02 -33.55
CA ILE A 88 7.23 -12.99 -32.47
C ILE A 88 5.79 -12.62 -32.93
N LEU A 89 5.64 -12.08 -34.15
CA LEU A 89 4.36 -11.59 -34.69
C LEU A 89 3.62 -12.57 -35.62
N THR A 90 4.09 -13.81 -35.79
CA THR A 90 3.30 -14.82 -36.51
C THR A 90 2.16 -15.38 -35.63
N PRO A 91 1.05 -15.86 -36.22
CA PRO A 91 -0.04 -16.49 -35.47
C PRO A 91 0.44 -17.60 -34.54
N GLU A 92 1.42 -18.36 -35.02
CA GLU A 92 2.00 -19.48 -34.31
C GLU A 92 2.94 -18.99 -33.20
N GLY A 93 3.66 -17.88 -33.39
CA GLY A 93 4.50 -17.24 -32.37
C GLY A 93 3.71 -16.63 -31.21
N ILE A 94 2.61 -15.93 -31.51
CA ILE A 94 1.73 -15.35 -30.47
C ILE A 94 0.97 -16.47 -29.72
N SER A 95 0.51 -17.51 -30.43
CA SER A 95 -0.13 -18.69 -29.80
C SER A 95 0.85 -19.41 -28.90
N CYS A 96 2.09 -19.55 -29.34
CA CYS A 96 3.19 -20.10 -28.57
C CYS A 96 3.44 -19.33 -27.27
N LEU A 97 3.53 -18.00 -27.34
CA LEU A 97 3.73 -17.14 -26.17
C LEU A 97 2.54 -17.20 -25.20
N TYR A 98 1.31 -17.25 -25.70
CA TYR A 98 0.13 -17.43 -24.86
C TYR A 98 0.10 -18.78 -24.12
N TRP A 99 0.39 -19.89 -24.81
CA TRP A 99 0.40 -21.21 -24.16
C TRP A 99 1.57 -21.37 -23.20
N ARG A 100 2.73 -20.80 -23.53
CA ARG A 100 3.87 -20.73 -22.62
C ARG A 100 3.54 -19.88 -21.39
N TRP A 101 2.85 -18.75 -21.57
CA TRP A 101 2.35 -17.94 -20.46
C TRP A 101 1.39 -18.71 -19.56
N GLN A 102 0.40 -19.40 -20.12
CA GLN A 102 -0.53 -20.26 -19.37
C GLN A 102 0.21 -21.36 -18.60
N GLY A 103 1.24 -21.95 -19.20
CA GLY A 103 2.14 -22.91 -18.54
C GLY A 103 2.87 -22.30 -17.34
N LEU A 104 3.55 -21.16 -17.54
CA LEU A 104 4.27 -20.44 -16.49
C LEU A 104 3.34 -19.97 -15.36
N MET A 105 2.13 -19.51 -15.68
CA MET A 105 1.13 -19.13 -14.67
C MET A 105 0.63 -20.34 -13.88
N LYS A 106 0.47 -21.50 -14.53
CA LYS A 106 0.14 -22.76 -13.86
C LYS A 106 1.27 -23.22 -12.94
N GLU A 107 2.52 -23.15 -13.40
CA GLU A 107 3.73 -23.45 -12.62
C GLU A 107 3.85 -22.53 -11.40
N ARG A 108 3.66 -21.22 -11.58
CA ARG A 108 3.69 -20.24 -10.49
C ARG A 108 2.57 -20.45 -9.48
N ARG A 109 1.36 -20.81 -9.94
CA ARG A 109 0.25 -21.21 -9.04
C ARG A 109 0.59 -22.44 -8.24
N THR A 110 1.21 -23.46 -8.85
CA THR A 110 1.70 -24.61 -8.10
C THR A 110 2.82 -24.24 -7.14
N GLU A 111 3.74 -23.34 -7.51
CA GLU A 111 4.81 -22.88 -6.64
C GLU A 111 4.27 -22.11 -5.43
N VAL A 112 3.33 -21.18 -5.63
CA VAL A 112 2.65 -20.44 -4.55
C VAL A 112 1.83 -21.39 -3.68
N ALA A 113 1.10 -22.34 -4.28
CA ALA A 113 0.35 -23.35 -3.54
C ALA A 113 1.26 -24.32 -2.77
N ASN A 114 2.47 -24.60 -3.27
CA ASN A 114 3.46 -25.44 -2.60
C ASN A 114 4.15 -24.66 -1.48
N LYS A 115 4.51 -23.39 -1.69
CA LYS A 115 5.01 -22.48 -0.64
C LYS A 115 3.99 -22.28 0.48
N ALA A 116 2.70 -22.21 0.16
CA ALA A 116 1.63 -22.18 1.16
C ALA A 116 1.43 -23.53 1.89
N LYS A 117 2.00 -24.63 1.37
CA LYS A 117 1.93 -25.99 1.93
C LYS A 117 3.25 -26.46 2.54
N ASP A 118 4.29 -25.63 2.60
CA ASP A 118 5.56 -25.93 3.26
C ASP A 118 5.62 -25.31 4.67
N PRO A 119 5.13 -26.01 5.71
CA PRO A 119 5.34 -25.62 7.09
C PRO A 119 6.64 -26.25 7.64
N VAL A 120 7.78 -26.22 6.95
CA VAL A 120 9.04 -26.77 7.49
C VAL A 120 10.28 -26.05 6.96
N ALA A 121 10.61 -24.91 7.56
CA ALA A 121 12.00 -24.53 7.87
C ALA A 121 12.23 -24.56 9.40
N ALA A 122 11.48 -25.38 10.13
CA ALA A 122 11.65 -25.63 11.55
C ALA A 122 11.69 -27.15 11.81
N GLY A 123 12.85 -27.61 12.28
CA GLY A 123 13.10 -28.83 13.06
C GLY A 123 12.21 -30.06 12.82
N LYS A 124 12.80 -31.08 12.19
CA LYS A 124 12.25 -32.44 12.16
C LYS A 124 12.11 -33.02 13.57
N VAL A 125 10.88 -33.34 13.98
CA VAL A 125 10.60 -34.49 14.85
C VAL A 125 9.48 -35.29 14.20
N ALA A 126 9.77 -36.55 13.87
CA ALA A 126 8.83 -37.48 13.28
C ALA A 126 7.78 -37.90 14.32
N VAL A 127 6.50 -37.71 14.01
CA VAL A 127 5.40 -38.35 14.74
C VAL A 127 4.47 -39.04 13.74
N ALA A 128 4.31 -40.35 13.96
CA ALA A 128 3.49 -41.24 13.17
C ALA A 128 2.02 -40.78 13.10
N LYS A 129 1.46 -40.75 11.88
CA LYS A 129 0.06 -40.41 11.64
C LYS A 129 -0.86 -41.52 12.15
N LYS A 130 -1.46 -41.30 13.33
CA LYS A 130 -2.71 -41.97 13.72
C LYS A 130 -3.87 -41.02 13.38
N LYS A 131 -4.78 -41.46 12.50
CA LYS A 131 -6.00 -40.71 12.15
C LYS A 131 -6.90 -40.64 13.39
N SER A 132 -7.05 -39.46 13.98
CA SER A 132 -8.17 -39.14 14.88
C SER A 132 -8.78 -37.80 14.48
N GLY A 133 -10.10 -37.71 14.57
CA GLY A 133 -10.90 -36.55 14.17
C GLY A 133 -10.41 -35.27 14.85
N ARG A 134 -9.96 -34.32 14.05
CA ARG A 134 -9.38 -33.06 14.51
C ARG A 134 -10.52 -32.11 14.91
N LYS A 135 -10.95 -32.16 16.18
CA LYS A 135 -11.55 -31.00 16.82
C LYS A 135 -10.51 -29.87 16.75
N LYS A 136 -10.90 -28.66 16.30
CA LYS A 136 -10.04 -27.47 16.41
C LYS A 136 -9.57 -27.38 17.87
N PRO A 137 -8.26 -27.31 18.16
CA PRO A 137 -7.82 -27.15 19.53
C PRO A 137 -8.41 -25.83 20.04
N ALA A 138 -9.10 -25.88 21.19
CA ALA A 138 -9.40 -24.68 21.94
C ALA A 138 -8.07 -23.93 22.14
N VAL A 139 -8.03 -22.66 21.76
CA VAL A 139 -6.87 -21.80 22.00
C VAL A 139 -6.78 -21.68 23.52
N ALA A 140 -5.93 -22.51 24.15
CA ALA A 140 -5.68 -22.41 25.57
C ALA A 140 -4.91 -21.10 25.80
N THR A 141 -5.59 -20.11 26.35
CA THR A 141 -4.99 -18.88 26.88
C THR A 141 -3.95 -19.27 27.94
N MET A 142 -2.68 -18.97 27.70
CA MET A 142 -1.62 -19.22 28.68
C MET A 142 -1.54 -18.03 29.64
N ASN A 143 -1.71 -18.30 30.93
CA ASN A 143 -1.49 -17.31 31.98
C ASN A 143 -0.02 -17.43 32.43
N LEU A 144 0.79 -16.39 32.21
CA LEU A 144 2.20 -16.37 32.61
C LEU A 144 2.32 -16.28 34.14
N ARG A 145 2.58 -17.42 34.79
CA ARG A 145 2.71 -17.53 36.25
C ARG A 145 4.13 -17.75 36.72
N THR A 146 5.00 -18.23 35.84
CA THR A 146 6.39 -18.61 36.14
C THR A 146 7.36 -18.23 35.02
N ASN A 147 8.65 -18.06 35.37
CA ASN A 147 9.70 -17.83 34.38
C ASN A 147 9.86 -19.03 33.40
N ALA A 148 9.53 -20.25 33.83
CA ALA A 148 9.55 -21.44 32.96
C ALA A 148 8.52 -21.33 31.82
N GLU A 149 7.32 -20.79 32.10
CA GLU A 149 6.31 -20.55 31.07
C GLU A 149 6.71 -19.45 30.11
N LEU A 150 7.41 -18.41 30.60
CA LEU A 150 7.98 -17.38 29.73
C LEU A 150 9.07 -17.95 28.82
N MET A 151 9.94 -18.80 29.36
CA MET A 151 10.98 -19.51 28.61
C MET A 151 10.41 -20.43 27.53
N ALA A 152 9.19 -20.94 27.69
CA ALA A 152 8.52 -21.72 26.65
C ALA A 152 8.21 -20.90 25.38
N PHE A 153 8.27 -19.56 25.46
CA PHE A 153 8.15 -18.66 24.32
C PHE A 153 9.49 -18.26 23.69
N ALA A 154 10.62 -18.74 24.20
CA ALA A 154 11.92 -18.46 23.62
C ALA A 154 11.97 -18.93 22.14
N GLY A 155 12.26 -18.00 21.24
CA GLY A 155 12.29 -18.27 19.79
C GLY A 155 10.92 -18.43 19.11
N VAL A 156 9.82 -18.20 19.83
CA VAL A 156 8.48 -18.12 19.25
C VAL A 156 8.23 -16.70 18.73
N SER A 157 7.55 -16.57 17.58
CA SER A 157 7.24 -15.24 17.03
C SER A 157 6.27 -14.45 17.91
N TYR A 158 6.47 -13.14 17.99
CA TYR A 158 5.64 -12.15 18.67
C TYR A 158 4.16 -12.34 18.36
N ASP A 159 3.78 -12.42 17.08
CA ASP A 159 2.38 -12.62 16.67
C ASP A 159 1.76 -13.91 17.22
N THR A 160 2.55 -14.97 17.32
CA THR A 160 2.11 -16.25 17.86
C THR A 160 1.92 -16.16 19.36
N ILE A 161 2.80 -15.44 20.05
CA ILE A 161 2.72 -15.22 21.50
C ILE A 161 1.51 -14.35 21.81
N LEU A 162 1.33 -13.22 21.11
CA LEU A 162 0.26 -12.27 21.34
C LEU A 162 -1.14 -12.91 21.20
N LYS A 163 -1.31 -13.87 20.28
CA LYS A 163 -2.57 -14.63 20.13
C LYS A 163 -2.86 -15.62 21.26
N LYS A 164 -1.85 -15.96 22.07
CA LYS A 164 -1.94 -16.94 23.15
C LYS A 164 -1.90 -16.30 24.54
N LEU A 165 -1.36 -15.09 24.61
CA LEU A 165 -1.21 -14.33 25.83
C LEU A 165 -2.44 -13.44 26.01
N GLU A 166 -3.11 -13.58 27.14
CA GLU A 166 -4.22 -12.74 27.53
C GLU A 166 -4.29 -12.72 29.06
N PHE A 167 -4.12 -11.54 29.66
CA PHE A 167 -4.30 -11.34 31.09
C PHE A 167 -5.75 -11.02 31.40
N LYS A 168 -6.32 -11.69 32.42
CA LYS A 168 -7.72 -11.51 32.82
C LYS A 168 -7.92 -10.39 33.83
N SER A 169 -6.83 -9.91 34.43
CA SER A 169 -6.85 -8.91 35.48
C SER A 169 -5.55 -8.11 35.49
N GLU A 170 -5.63 -6.90 36.04
CA GLU A 170 -4.48 -6.02 36.23
C GLU A 170 -3.40 -6.70 37.09
N ALA A 171 -3.81 -7.40 38.15
CA ALA A 171 -2.90 -8.13 39.04
C ALA A 171 -2.11 -9.24 38.31
N ASP A 172 -2.78 -9.97 37.41
CA ASP A 172 -2.13 -11.00 36.58
C ASP A 172 -1.11 -10.34 35.62
N ALA A 173 -1.48 -9.23 34.98
CA ALA A 173 -0.62 -8.51 34.05
C ALA A 173 0.63 -7.94 34.75
N LEU A 174 0.46 -7.33 35.93
CA LEU A 174 1.57 -6.83 36.76
C LEU A 174 2.48 -7.97 37.24
N LYS A 175 1.91 -9.12 37.61
CA LYS A 175 2.71 -10.31 37.94
C LYS A 175 3.52 -10.80 36.74
N ALA A 176 2.90 -10.92 35.57
CA ALA A 176 3.58 -11.33 34.36
C ALA A 176 4.68 -10.34 33.93
N SER A 177 4.46 -9.04 34.09
CA SER A 177 5.48 -8.01 33.85
C SER A 177 6.70 -8.21 34.75
N ARG A 178 6.50 -8.46 36.05
CA ARG A 178 7.60 -8.75 36.98
C ARG A 178 8.40 -9.98 36.56
N ILE A 179 7.72 -11.08 36.22
CA ILE A 179 8.36 -12.31 35.72
C ILE A 179 9.18 -12.01 34.45
N ALA A 180 8.62 -11.23 33.53
CA ALA A 180 9.29 -10.84 32.28
C ALA A 180 10.57 -10.02 32.51
N GLN A 181 10.68 -9.32 33.64
CA GLN A 181 11.83 -8.52 34.04
C GLN A 181 12.92 -9.34 34.77
N GLU A 182 12.66 -10.58 35.23
CA GLU A 182 13.61 -11.37 36.03
C GLU A 182 14.89 -11.77 35.27
N SER A 183 14.86 -11.78 33.93
CA SER A 183 15.97 -12.27 33.09
C SER A 183 16.46 -11.25 32.05
N PRO A 184 16.71 -9.98 32.39
CA PRO A 184 16.74 -8.86 31.44
C PRO A 184 17.76 -9.01 30.30
N LYS A 185 18.85 -9.75 30.53
CA LYS A 185 19.92 -9.99 29.54
C LYS A 185 19.60 -11.07 28.50
N ASP A 186 18.55 -11.86 28.67
CA ASP A 186 18.19 -12.93 27.73
C ASP A 186 17.36 -12.38 26.56
N CYS A 187 18.05 -12.02 25.47
CA CYS A 187 17.39 -11.50 24.27
C CYS A 187 16.53 -12.54 23.51
N ARG A 188 16.57 -13.83 23.88
CA ARG A 188 15.65 -14.84 23.31
C ARG A 188 14.21 -14.63 23.76
N LEU A 189 14.00 -13.87 24.84
CA LEU A 189 12.69 -13.55 25.41
C LEU A 189 12.11 -12.23 24.90
N THR A 190 12.80 -11.53 23.99
CA THR A 190 12.40 -10.21 23.49
C THR A 190 10.97 -10.19 22.94
N ALA A 191 10.61 -11.16 22.10
CA ALA A 191 9.26 -11.29 21.56
C ALA A 191 8.20 -11.50 22.66
N ALA A 192 8.52 -12.31 23.67
CA ALA A 192 7.62 -12.56 24.80
C ALA A 192 7.44 -11.32 25.67
N ARG A 193 8.52 -10.61 25.98
CA ARG A 193 8.47 -9.33 26.72
C ARG A 193 7.68 -8.27 25.98
N ALA A 194 7.89 -8.15 24.68
CA ALA A 194 7.12 -7.25 23.82
C ALA A 194 5.62 -7.58 23.84
N ALA A 195 5.26 -8.87 23.83
CA ALA A 195 3.86 -9.28 23.94
C ALA A 195 3.25 -8.96 25.30
N VAL A 196 4.00 -9.16 26.40
CA VAL A 196 3.58 -8.75 27.75
C VAL A 196 3.39 -7.23 27.82
N LEU A 197 4.34 -6.46 27.28
CA LEU A 197 4.25 -5.00 27.23
C LEU A 197 3.00 -4.55 26.48
N ARG A 198 2.69 -5.21 25.36
CA ARG A 198 1.49 -4.93 24.56
C ARG A 198 0.20 -5.23 25.32
N ASP A 199 0.13 -6.34 26.04
CA ASP A 199 -1.09 -6.72 26.75
C ASP A 199 -1.34 -5.87 28.01
N LEU A 200 -0.28 -5.34 28.64
CA LEU A 200 -0.38 -4.37 29.73
C LEU A 200 -1.19 -3.12 29.35
N GLU A 201 -1.17 -2.71 28.08
CA GLU A 201 -1.89 -1.53 27.60
C GLU A 201 -3.41 -1.61 27.82
N ASN A 202 -3.98 -2.83 27.89
CA ASN A 202 -5.40 -3.05 28.14
C ASN A 202 -5.85 -2.59 29.53
N PHE A 203 -4.91 -2.36 30.45
CA PHE A 203 -5.16 -1.96 31.84
C PHE A 203 -4.79 -0.49 32.13
N LEU A 204 -4.48 0.29 31.09
CA LEU A 204 -4.38 1.74 31.23
C LEU A 204 -5.76 2.34 31.56
N PRO A 205 -5.84 3.44 32.35
CA PRO A 205 -4.75 4.38 32.68
C PRO A 205 -4.02 4.13 34.01
N SER A 206 -4.04 2.91 34.59
CA SER A 206 -3.38 2.63 35.87
C SER A 206 -1.91 3.07 35.92
N GLU A 207 -1.53 3.82 36.97
CA GLU A 207 -0.15 4.29 37.18
C GLU A 207 0.81 3.14 37.48
N GLU A 208 0.34 2.08 38.14
CA GLU A 208 1.14 0.88 38.39
C GLU A 208 1.46 0.18 37.07
N ILE A 209 0.47 0.05 36.18
CA ILE A 209 0.63 -0.49 34.84
C ILE A 209 1.60 0.38 34.03
N TRP A 210 1.43 1.70 34.05
CA TRP A 210 2.33 2.61 33.37
C TRP A 210 3.79 2.47 33.84
N SER A 211 4.01 2.40 35.16
CA SER A 211 5.34 2.18 35.73
C SER A 211 5.91 0.83 35.30
N ALA A 212 5.10 -0.24 35.35
CA ALA A 212 5.50 -1.58 34.93
C ALA A 212 5.86 -1.65 33.44
N MET A 213 5.12 -0.95 32.58
CA MET A 213 5.44 -0.84 31.15
C MET A 213 6.79 -0.16 30.91
N ASN A 214 7.07 0.96 31.57
CA ASN A 214 8.34 1.67 31.43
C ASN A 214 9.53 0.83 31.92
N GLN A 215 9.37 0.14 33.05
CA GLN A 215 10.39 -0.77 33.58
C GLN A 215 10.65 -1.94 32.63
N LEU A 216 9.58 -2.61 32.17
CA LEU A 216 9.69 -3.71 31.22
C LEU A 216 10.31 -3.25 29.89
N TYR A 217 9.92 -2.08 29.38
CA TYR A 217 10.51 -1.52 28.17
C TYR A 217 12.02 -1.28 28.34
N SER A 218 12.45 -0.69 29.45
CA SER A 218 13.88 -0.40 29.70
C SER A 218 14.77 -1.64 29.67
N THR A 219 14.21 -2.81 30.03
CA THR A 219 14.91 -4.10 29.96
C THR A 219 14.77 -4.79 28.61
N THR A 220 13.76 -4.43 27.81
CA THR A 220 13.47 -5.05 26.52
C THR A 220 14.16 -4.31 25.37
N SER A 221 14.28 -2.99 25.46
CA SER A 221 14.77 -2.12 24.39
C SER A 221 16.19 -2.43 23.94
N SER A 222 17.08 -2.84 24.85
CA SER A 222 18.46 -3.24 24.49
C SER A 222 18.54 -4.48 23.61
N CYS A 223 17.48 -5.30 23.57
CA CYS A 223 17.41 -6.51 22.75
C CYS A 223 16.50 -6.34 21.51
N LEU A 224 15.83 -5.19 21.36
CA LEU A 224 15.01 -4.88 20.19
C LEU A 224 15.89 -4.35 19.06
N ASP A 225 16.41 -5.26 18.24
CA ASP A 225 17.09 -4.89 16.99
C ASP A 225 16.10 -4.28 15.97
N PRO A 226 16.50 -3.31 15.13
CA PRO A 226 15.65 -2.71 14.09
C PRO A 226 15.03 -3.68 13.07
N SER A 227 15.52 -4.93 12.99
CA SER A 227 14.93 -6.00 12.17
C SER A 227 13.96 -6.91 12.94
N HIS A 228 13.83 -6.76 14.25
CA HIS A 228 12.93 -7.57 15.05
C HIS A 228 11.46 -7.20 14.78
N GLU A 229 10.61 -8.20 14.59
CA GLU A 229 9.18 -8.01 14.25
C GLU A 229 8.38 -7.13 15.24
N ALA A 230 8.79 -7.07 16.52
CA ALA A 230 8.12 -6.28 17.55
C ALA A 230 8.71 -4.87 17.71
N PHE A 231 9.81 -4.56 17.00
CA PHE A 231 10.57 -3.32 17.15
C PHE A 231 9.69 -2.09 16.92
N GLU A 232 9.02 -2.04 15.77
CA GLU A 232 8.16 -0.93 15.39
C GLU A 232 7.02 -0.75 16.40
N LEU A 233 6.29 -1.83 16.68
CA LEU A 233 5.08 -1.79 17.50
C LEU A 233 5.38 -1.36 18.93
N VAL A 234 6.45 -1.88 19.54
CA VAL A 234 6.79 -1.56 20.93
C VAL A 234 7.29 -0.12 21.06
N ASN A 235 8.26 0.28 20.22
CA ASN A 235 8.83 1.63 20.30
C ASN A 235 7.78 2.69 19.93
N GLY A 236 7.05 2.49 18.83
CA GLY A 236 6.06 3.43 18.33
C GLY A 236 4.89 3.63 19.30
N ARG A 237 4.35 2.55 19.87
CA ARG A 237 3.24 2.67 20.83
C ARG A 237 3.66 3.29 22.16
N LEU A 238 4.80 2.91 22.71
CA LEU A 238 5.29 3.53 23.93
C LEU A 238 5.54 5.02 23.70
N ALA A 239 6.04 5.40 22.51
CA ALA A 239 6.18 6.81 22.14
C ALA A 239 4.84 7.54 22.20
N LEU A 240 3.78 7.00 21.58
CA LEU A 240 2.44 7.60 21.62
C LEU A 240 1.89 7.74 23.04
N LEU A 241 2.10 6.75 23.90
CA LEU A 241 1.69 6.83 25.31
C LEU A 241 2.45 7.92 26.08
N HIS A 242 3.73 8.12 25.78
CA HIS A 242 4.48 9.27 26.32
C HIS A 242 3.89 10.60 25.83
N LEU A 243 3.51 10.69 24.54
CA LEU A 243 2.87 11.90 24.00
C LEU A 243 1.51 12.19 24.65
N ASP A 244 0.69 11.15 24.86
CA ASP A 244 -0.62 11.27 25.55
C ASP A 244 -0.48 11.82 26.96
N ARG A 245 0.64 11.52 27.63
CA ARG A 245 1.01 12.04 28.95
C ARG A 245 1.80 13.36 28.92
N ASN A 246 1.85 14.06 27.78
CA ASN A 246 2.61 15.30 27.57
C ASN A 246 4.14 15.17 27.81
N LEU A 247 4.70 13.97 27.71
CA LEU A 247 6.13 13.71 27.81
C LEU A 247 6.78 13.80 26.42
N PHE A 248 6.69 14.98 25.81
CA PHE A 248 7.05 15.21 24.40
C PHE A 248 8.48 14.80 24.05
N ASP A 249 9.47 15.12 24.89
CA ASP A 249 10.88 14.78 24.59
C ASP A 249 11.13 13.27 24.57
N ARG A 250 10.48 12.53 25.48
CA ARG A 250 10.57 11.05 25.51
C ARG A 250 9.84 10.43 24.33
N GLY A 251 8.64 10.92 24.02
CA GLY A 251 7.89 10.49 22.85
C GLY A 251 8.66 10.73 21.55
N ALA A 252 9.24 11.92 21.37
CA ALA A 252 10.09 12.26 20.23
C ALA A 252 11.29 11.32 20.10
N SER A 253 12.01 11.08 21.20
CA SER A 253 13.19 10.18 21.21
C SER A 253 12.82 8.76 20.81
N LEU A 254 11.68 8.24 21.29
CA LEU A 254 11.21 6.91 20.91
C LEU A 254 10.70 6.84 19.47
N LEU A 255 10.09 7.91 18.95
CA LEU A 255 9.74 8.00 17.53
C LEU A 255 10.97 7.97 16.63
N GLU A 256 12.07 8.63 17.02
CA GLU A 256 13.35 8.54 16.31
C GLU A 256 13.86 7.10 16.27
N VAL A 257 13.86 6.41 17.41
CA VAL A 257 14.24 5.00 17.48
C VAL A 257 13.33 4.16 16.57
N THR A 258 12.02 4.39 16.63
CA THR A 258 11.03 3.69 15.78
C THR A 258 11.36 3.85 14.29
N LEU A 259 11.71 5.07 13.86
CA LEU A 259 12.03 5.38 12.46
C LEU A 259 13.34 4.76 11.95
N GLN A 260 14.14 4.12 12.81
CA GLN A 260 15.33 3.36 12.43
C GLN A 260 15.02 1.91 12.01
N GLY A 261 13.77 1.44 12.16
CA GLY A 261 13.35 0.10 11.77
C GLY A 261 13.51 -0.17 10.26
N LYS A 262 13.81 -1.42 9.90
CA LYS A 262 14.04 -1.80 8.48
C LYS A 262 12.76 -1.98 7.68
N ASP A 263 11.73 -2.56 8.28
CA ASP A 263 10.48 -2.97 7.62
C ASP A 263 9.26 -2.39 8.35
N LEU A 264 9.20 -1.05 8.41
CA LEU A 264 8.12 -0.33 9.10
C LEU A 264 6.80 -0.41 8.32
N ASN A 265 5.77 -0.98 8.94
CA ASN A 265 4.42 -1.09 8.41
C ASN A 265 3.66 0.24 8.48
N ASP A 266 3.88 0.99 9.56
CA ASP A 266 3.17 2.22 9.93
C ASP A 266 4.10 3.45 9.90
N GLU A 267 5.18 3.43 9.11
CA GLU A 267 6.16 4.53 8.99
C GLU A 267 5.50 5.90 8.80
N HIS A 268 4.40 5.97 8.04
CA HIS A 268 3.65 7.20 7.83
C HIS A 268 3.13 7.82 9.14
N ALA A 269 2.70 7.00 10.09
CA ALA A 269 2.19 7.47 11.38
C ALA A 269 3.34 7.99 12.24
N TRP A 270 4.47 7.30 12.24
CA TRP A 270 5.65 7.70 13.02
C TRP A 270 6.25 9.01 12.51
N LEU A 271 6.36 9.17 11.19
CA LEU A 271 6.77 10.44 10.57
C LEU A 271 5.82 11.58 10.94
N PHE A 272 4.51 11.32 10.93
CA PHE A 272 3.51 12.32 11.30
C PHE A 272 3.67 12.79 12.75
N TRP A 273 3.70 11.85 13.70
CA TRP A 273 3.79 12.19 15.11
C TRP A 273 5.14 12.83 15.45
N ARG A 274 6.23 12.41 14.80
CA ARG A 274 7.54 13.03 15.03
C ARG A 274 7.55 14.48 14.55
N GLY A 275 7.05 14.72 13.35
CA GLY A 275 6.88 16.06 12.80
C GLY A 275 5.91 16.91 13.63
N PHE A 276 4.85 16.31 14.19
CA PHE A 276 3.94 17.01 15.08
C PHE A 276 4.65 17.53 16.34
N VAL A 277 5.47 16.69 17.00
CA VAL A 277 6.24 17.13 18.18
C VAL A 277 7.25 18.23 17.82
N ASP A 278 7.94 18.12 16.68
CA ASP A 278 8.85 19.18 16.21
C ASP A 278 8.11 20.50 15.99
N SER A 279 6.89 20.45 15.45
CA SER A 279 6.09 21.67 15.24
C SER A 279 5.69 22.34 16.56
N LEU A 280 5.42 21.55 17.61
CA LEU A 280 5.13 22.06 18.95
C LEU A 280 6.37 22.69 19.60
N GLN A 281 7.52 22.02 19.49
CA GLN A 281 8.80 22.52 20.02
C GLN A 281 9.28 23.77 19.28
N ALA A 282 9.07 23.86 17.96
CA ALA A 282 9.38 25.07 17.20
C ALA A 282 8.48 26.26 17.58
N ALA A 283 7.22 25.99 17.93
CA ALA A 283 6.27 27.02 18.38
C ALA A 283 6.53 27.52 19.81
N SER A 284 7.20 26.73 20.66
CA SER A 284 7.54 27.10 22.03
C SER A 284 8.80 27.97 22.15
N VAL A 285 9.58 28.12 21.07
CA VAL A 285 10.70 29.05 21.01
C VAL A 285 10.15 30.47 20.82
N PRO A 286 10.28 31.39 21.80
CA PRO A 286 9.87 32.77 21.61
C PRO A 286 10.65 33.39 20.44
N ALA A 287 9.99 34.25 19.67
CA ALA A 287 10.52 34.81 18.43
C ALA A 287 11.82 35.66 18.52
N PRO A 288 12.40 36.10 19.66
CA PRO A 288 13.52 37.04 19.61
C PRO A 288 14.87 36.33 19.71
N VAL A 289 15.27 35.53 18.70
CA VAL A 289 16.69 35.13 18.54
C VAL A 289 17.14 35.06 17.07
N LEU A 290 16.23 35.01 16.08
CA LEU A 290 16.62 34.91 14.68
C LEU A 290 17.05 36.24 14.00
N GLN A 291 17.07 37.36 14.72
CA GLN A 291 17.52 38.66 14.18
C GLN A 291 18.95 39.08 14.58
N ALA A 292 19.68 38.31 15.42
CA ALA A 292 20.99 38.77 15.90
C ALA A 292 22.17 38.47 14.97
N ASN A 293 22.04 37.56 13.99
CA ASN A 293 23.17 37.14 13.15
C ASN A 293 23.11 37.61 11.69
N SER A 294 22.14 38.46 11.33
CA SER A 294 22.02 39.02 9.97
C SER A 294 22.46 40.49 9.86
N ALA A 295 22.80 41.13 10.98
CA ALA A 295 23.12 42.56 11.04
C ALA A 295 24.63 42.83 11.12
N GLN A 296 25.45 42.13 10.33
CA GLN A 296 26.82 42.55 10.03
C GLN A 296 27.19 42.05 8.64
N SER A 297 26.78 42.79 7.61
CA SER A 297 27.48 43.00 6.33
C SER A 297 26.49 43.43 5.26
N LEU A 298 26.36 44.74 5.07
CA LEU A 298 26.51 45.44 3.78
C LEU A 298 25.78 46.79 3.82
N ASN A 299 26.59 47.83 3.94
CA ASN A 299 26.25 49.18 3.54
C ASN A 299 25.96 49.22 2.03
N GLY A 300 24.91 49.94 1.65
CA GLY A 300 24.80 50.59 0.33
C GLY A 300 23.78 49.98 -0.63
N ALA A 301 22.57 50.56 -0.63
CA ALA A 301 21.85 51.06 -1.81
C ALA A 301 20.36 51.16 -1.48
N ALA A 302 19.83 52.38 -1.56
CA ALA A 302 18.41 52.66 -1.44
C ALA A 302 17.66 51.99 -2.60
N GLY A 303 16.87 50.98 -2.26
CA GLY A 303 15.89 50.34 -3.14
C GLY A 303 14.77 49.80 -2.27
N SER A 304 13.63 50.48 -2.31
CA SER A 304 12.41 50.10 -1.60
C SER A 304 11.83 48.82 -2.20
N THR A 305 12.24 47.66 -1.69
CA THR A 305 11.54 46.38 -1.88
C THR A 305 10.51 46.22 -0.77
N PRO A 306 9.28 45.76 -1.05
CA PRO A 306 8.34 45.44 0.01
C PRO A 306 8.95 44.33 0.86
N LEU A 307 9.13 44.61 2.15
CA LEU A 307 9.43 43.60 3.17
C LEU A 307 8.25 42.64 3.25
N ASN A 308 8.24 41.66 2.35
CA ASN A 308 7.50 40.43 2.54
C ASN A 308 8.30 39.63 3.58
N SER A 309 8.25 40.07 4.83
CA SER A 309 8.74 39.30 5.98
C SER A 309 7.76 38.14 6.22
N GLY A 310 7.61 37.27 5.21
CA GLY A 310 7.05 35.96 5.42
C GLY A 310 7.96 35.28 6.42
N MET A 311 7.49 35.12 7.66
CA MET A 311 8.12 34.20 8.59
C MET A 311 8.26 32.87 7.87
N VAL A 312 9.48 32.54 7.44
CA VAL A 312 9.80 31.23 6.88
C VAL A 312 9.63 30.28 8.06
N LYS A 313 8.47 29.62 8.13
CA LYS A 313 8.23 28.60 9.15
C LYS A 313 9.35 27.57 9.01
N PRO A 314 10.01 27.18 10.12
CA PRO A 314 11.04 26.16 10.07
C PRO A 314 10.47 24.91 9.39
N ARG A 315 11.21 24.42 8.39
CA ARG A 315 10.77 23.36 7.51
C ARG A 315 10.70 22.03 8.27
N ASN A 316 9.54 21.39 8.28
CA ASN A 316 9.32 20.11 8.95
C ASN A 316 9.74 18.95 8.04
N THR A 317 10.99 18.50 8.18
CA THR A 317 11.58 17.46 7.32
C THR A 317 10.86 16.11 7.43
N TYR A 318 10.27 15.78 8.58
CA TYR A 318 9.48 14.55 8.76
C TYR A 318 8.18 14.59 7.97
N TRP A 319 7.46 15.71 8.01
CA TRP A 319 6.25 15.89 7.20
C TRP A 319 6.55 15.94 5.70
N ASP A 320 7.67 16.55 5.30
CA ASP A 320 8.09 16.51 3.90
C ASP A 320 8.31 15.06 3.41
N ARG A 321 9.07 14.27 4.18
CA ARG A 321 9.29 12.84 3.89
C ARG A 321 7.99 12.05 3.89
N LEU A 322 7.09 12.34 4.84
CA LEU A 322 5.75 11.72 4.93
C LEU A 322 4.95 11.97 3.66
N ILE A 323 4.86 13.22 3.20
CA ILE A 323 4.03 13.58 2.06
C ILE A 323 4.66 13.07 0.76
N GLU A 324 5.99 13.08 0.66
CA GLU A 324 6.69 12.53 -0.50
C GLU A 324 6.46 11.02 -0.66
N LYS A 325 6.63 10.26 0.43
CA LYS A 325 6.58 8.79 0.43
C LYS A 325 5.15 8.24 0.55
N TYR A 326 4.26 8.92 1.27
CA TYR A 326 2.91 8.46 1.61
C TYR A 326 1.81 9.52 1.35
N PRO A 327 1.77 10.11 0.14
CA PRO A 327 0.99 11.32 -0.20
C PRO A 327 -0.52 11.26 0.08
N LEU A 328 -1.09 10.05 0.15
CA LEU A 328 -2.54 9.82 0.25
C LEU A 328 -2.98 9.18 1.56
N THR A 329 -2.06 9.04 2.51
CA THR A 329 -2.41 8.60 3.86
C THR A 329 -3.11 9.73 4.61
N LEU A 330 -4.01 9.40 5.54
CA LEU A 330 -4.65 10.37 6.42
C LEU A 330 -3.61 11.30 7.07
N HIS A 331 -2.52 10.71 7.56
CA HIS A 331 -1.41 11.41 8.19
C HIS A 331 -0.79 12.48 7.28
N ALA A 332 -0.50 12.16 6.02
CA ALA A 332 0.05 13.12 5.06
C ALA A 332 -0.94 14.25 4.74
N LEU A 333 -2.22 13.92 4.55
CA LEU A 333 -3.28 14.90 4.27
C LEU A 333 -3.48 15.86 5.45
N VAL A 334 -3.43 15.35 6.68
CA VAL A 334 -3.51 16.17 7.89
C VAL A 334 -2.27 17.05 8.04
N ALA A 335 -1.06 16.54 7.76
CA ALA A 335 0.16 17.34 7.76
C ALA A 335 0.11 18.48 6.72
N ASP A 336 -0.38 18.20 5.51
CA ASP A 336 -0.62 19.22 4.48
C ASP A 336 -1.61 20.29 4.97
N HIS A 337 -2.73 19.86 5.55
CA HIS A 337 -3.73 20.78 6.09
C HIS A 337 -3.15 21.68 7.20
N ILE A 338 -2.40 21.13 8.15
CA ILE A 338 -1.77 21.88 9.25
C ILE A 338 -0.74 22.89 8.70
N THR A 339 -0.03 22.53 7.64
CA THR A 339 0.95 23.42 6.99
C THR A 339 0.32 24.48 6.09
N GLY A 340 -1.01 24.43 5.90
CA GLY A 340 -1.75 25.36 5.04
C GLY A 340 -1.68 25.03 3.55
N ASN A 341 -1.26 23.81 3.21
CA ASN A 341 -1.21 23.31 1.84
C ASN A 341 -2.51 22.59 1.49
N ASP A 342 -3.04 22.83 0.29
CA ASP A 342 -4.08 21.99 -0.28
C ASP A 342 -3.43 20.77 -0.97
N ALA A 343 -3.71 19.59 -0.43
CA ALA A 343 -3.20 18.35 -1.00
C ALA A 343 -3.68 18.13 -2.45
N TYR A 344 -4.89 18.57 -2.80
CA TYR A 344 -5.42 18.42 -4.15
C TYR A 344 -4.66 19.29 -5.17
N GLU A 345 -4.40 20.55 -4.84
CA GLU A 345 -3.67 21.50 -5.70
C GLU A 345 -2.29 20.96 -6.11
N ARG A 346 -1.62 20.20 -5.24
CA ARG A 346 -0.34 19.55 -5.54
C ARG A 346 -0.40 18.59 -6.73
N TYR A 347 -1.55 17.95 -6.94
CA TYR A 347 -1.77 16.95 -7.97
C TYR A 347 -2.60 17.45 -9.15
N ALA A 348 -3.36 18.55 -8.96
CA ALA A 348 -4.22 19.15 -9.97
C ALA A 348 -3.45 19.59 -11.22
N HIS A 349 -2.27 20.18 -11.02
CA HIS A 349 -1.45 20.75 -12.11
C HIS A 349 -0.47 19.77 -12.75
N ARG A 350 -0.44 18.51 -12.29
CA ARG A 350 0.51 17.53 -12.80
C ARG A 350 0.05 17.01 -14.16
N PRO A 351 0.99 16.82 -15.11
CA PRO A 351 0.66 16.33 -16.43
C PRO A 351 -0.01 14.96 -16.31
N GLN A 352 -1.00 14.72 -17.17
CA GLN A 352 -1.63 13.41 -17.23
C GLN A 352 -0.58 12.38 -17.67
N PRO A 353 -0.49 11.22 -17.01
CA PRO A 353 0.38 10.16 -17.47
C PRO A 353 0.01 9.76 -18.90
N ASN A 354 0.99 9.77 -19.80
CA ASN A 354 0.79 9.39 -21.19
C ASN A 354 0.59 7.88 -21.30
N VAL A 355 -0.66 7.43 -21.32
CA VAL A 355 -1.01 6.00 -21.47
C VAL A 355 -0.93 5.54 -22.94
N SER A 356 -0.70 6.45 -23.90
CA SER A 356 -0.62 6.15 -25.33
C SER A 356 0.77 5.71 -25.80
N ALA A 357 1.83 5.95 -25.04
CA ALA A 357 3.19 5.63 -25.44
C ALA A 357 3.55 4.16 -25.13
N TYR A 358 2.91 3.22 -25.84
CA TYR A 358 3.37 1.83 -25.92
C TYR A 358 4.14 1.58 -27.23
N GLU A 359 4.70 2.63 -27.81
CA GLU A 359 5.56 2.58 -29.00
C GLU A 359 7.00 2.28 -28.56
N GLY A 360 7.53 1.11 -28.96
CA GLY A 360 8.98 0.87 -28.96
C GLY A 360 9.56 -0.08 -27.90
N GLN A 361 8.75 -0.72 -27.04
CA GLN A 361 9.30 -1.73 -26.11
C GLN A 361 9.45 -3.12 -26.75
N GLU A 362 10.53 -3.83 -26.40
CA GLU A 362 10.75 -5.22 -26.80
C GLU A 362 9.56 -6.10 -26.41
N TRP A 363 9.17 -7.01 -27.30
CA TRP A 363 8.07 -7.94 -27.04
C TRP A 363 8.41 -8.89 -25.90
N ASN A 364 7.82 -8.65 -24.73
CA ASN A 364 7.89 -9.54 -23.59
C ASN A 364 6.48 -10.12 -23.28
N LEU A 365 6.44 -11.02 -22.30
CA LEU A 365 5.23 -11.73 -21.87
C LEU A 365 4.10 -10.78 -21.46
N GLU A 366 4.45 -9.63 -20.90
CA GLU A 366 3.49 -8.60 -20.47
C GLU A 366 2.90 -7.87 -21.67
N ASN A 367 3.73 -7.48 -22.65
CA ASN A 367 3.29 -6.82 -23.88
C ASN A 367 2.36 -7.72 -24.71
N VAL A 368 2.63 -9.03 -24.74
CA VAL A 368 1.73 -10.01 -25.36
C VAL A 368 0.40 -10.11 -24.60
N SER A 369 0.45 -10.13 -23.27
CA SER A 369 -0.77 -10.17 -22.45
C SER A 369 -1.62 -8.90 -22.63
N HIS A 370 -0.99 -7.74 -22.80
CA HIS A 370 -1.64 -6.48 -23.11
C HIS A 370 -2.26 -6.47 -24.51
N LEU A 371 -1.56 -7.00 -25.51
CA LEU A 371 -2.11 -7.16 -26.85
C LEU A 371 -3.37 -8.04 -26.84
N ILE A 372 -3.32 -9.20 -26.19
CA ILE A 372 -4.48 -10.12 -26.11
C ILE A 372 -5.65 -9.47 -25.36
N ALA A 373 -5.38 -8.79 -24.25
CA ALA A 373 -6.38 -8.04 -23.50
C ALA A 373 -7.04 -6.95 -24.36
N GLY A 374 -6.25 -6.13 -25.04
CA GLY A 374 -6.75 -5.08 -25.94
C GLY A 374 -7.63 -5.63 -27.05
N LEU A 375 -7.25 -6.78 -27.62
CA LEU A 375 -8.06 -7.46 -28.65
C LEU A 375 -9.42 -7.92 -28.15
N TYR A 376 -9.51 -8.45 -26.93
CA TYR A 376 -10.80 -8.81 -26.35
C TYR A 376 -11.65 -7.59 -26.00
N MET A 377 -11.03 -6.47 -25.61
CA MET A 377 -11.73 -5.21 -25.38
C MET A 377 -12.35 -4.69 -26.68
N VAL A 378 -11.56 -4.63 -27.77
CA VAL A 378 -12.03 -4.19 -29.10
C VAL A 378 -13.14 -5.10 -29.63
N LYS A 379 -13.03 -6.42 -29.44
CA LYS A 379 -14.03 -7.39 -29.88
C LYS A 379 -15.25 -7.51 -28.96
N GLY A 380 -15.32 -6.77 -27.84
CA GLY A 380 -16.43 -6.83 -26.88
C GLY A 380 -16.63 -8.21 -26.23
N LYS A 381 -15.59 -9.04 -26.12
CA LYS A 381 -15.68 -10.41 -25.58
C LYS A 381 -15.64 -10.40 -24.04
N GLN A 382 -16.71 -9.92 -23.40
CA GLN A 382 -16.75 -9.71 -21.94
C GLN A 382 -16.39 -10.96 -21.12
N ALA A 383 -16.89 -12.14 -21.48
CA ALA A 383 -16.59 -13.38 -20.74
C ALA A 383 -15.09 -13.74 -20.74
N GLU A 384 -14.35 -13.39 -21.79
CA GLU A 384 -12.90 -13.62 -21.86
C GLU A 384 -12.12 -12.52 -21.13
N LEU A 385 -12.62 -11.27 -21.14
CA LEU A 385 -12.09 -10.20 -20.29
C LEU A 385 -12.19 -10.58 -18.81
N ASP A 386 -13.35 -11.10 -18.37
CA ASP A 386 -13.56 -11.54 -16.99
C ASP A 386 -12.63 -12.69 -16.59
N ARG A 387 -12.28 -13.59 -17.52
CA ARG A 387 -11.32 -14.68 -17.28
C ARG A 387 -9.89 -14.15 -17.17
N LEU A 388 -9.49 -13.26 -18.08
CA LEU A 388 -8.17 -12.63 -18.04
C LEU A 388 -8.00 -11.73 -16.82
N ALA A 389 -9.03 -11.00 -16.40
CA ALA A 389 -8.99 -10.16 -15.22
C ALA A 389 -8.64 -10.95 -13.95
N ARG A 390 -9.28 -12.11 -13.76
CA ARG A 390 -8.95 -13.03 -12.65
C ARG A 390 -7.51 -13.52 -12.73
N LEU A 391 -6.97 -13.74 -13.92
CA LEU A 391 -5.57 -14.15 -14.10
C LEU A 391 -4.59 -13.01 -13.73
N PHE A 392 -4.92 -11.77 -14.09
CA PHE A 392 -4.09 -10.61 -13.76
C PHE A 392 -4.15 -10.23 -12.27
N GLU A 393 -5.27 -10.46 -11.60
CA GLU A 393 -5.40 -10.26 -10.16
C GLU A 393 -4.44 -11.14 -9.34
N ASP A 394 -4.10 -12.32 -9.86
CA ASP A 394 -3.42 -13.39 -9.12
C ASP A 394 -1.89 -13.35 -9.17
N GLY A 395 -1.21 -12.68 -10.13
CA GLY A 395 0.16 -13.16 -10.38
C GLY A 395 1.15 -12.41 -11.24
N VAL A 396 1.07 -11.09 -11.46
CA VAL A 396 2.17 -10.39 -12.12
C VAL A 396 2.46 -9.07 -11.41
N GLY A 397 3.69 -8.87 -10.93
CA GLY A 397 4.15 -7.58 -10.43
C GLY A 397 4.02 -6.48 -11.50
N LEU A 398 4.02 -5.22 -11.09
CA LEU A 398 4.06 -4.11 -12.03
C LEU A 398 5.51 -3.93 -12.48
N LEU A 399 5.80 -4.14 -13.77
CA LEU A 399 7.16 -3.98 -14.30
C LEU A 399 7.47 -2.51 -14.62
N SER A 400 6.46 -1.75 -15.05
CA SER A 400 6.55 -0.32 -15.30
C SER A 400 5.25 0.41 -14.94
N PHE A 401 5.32 1.73 -14.90
CA PHE A 401 4.15 2.56 -14.65
C PHE A 401 3.16 2.51 -15.82
N GLU A 402 3.65 2.45 -17.06
CA GLU A 402 2.85 2.30 -18.28
C GLU A 402 2.08 0.99 -18.29
N SER A 403 2.72 -0.11 -17.87
CA SER A 403 2.05 -1.40 -17.69
C SER A 403 0.92 -1.28 -16.66
N ALA A 404 1.15 -0.60 -15.55
CA ALA A 404 0.11 -0.37 -14.55
C ALA A 404 -1.07 0.40 -15.14
N MET A 405 -0.82 1.43 -15.95
CA MET A 405 -1.87 2.22 -16.60
C MET A 405 -2.64 1.43 -17.66
N PHE A 406 -1.97 0.54 -18.39
CA PHE A 406 -2.65 -0.39 -19.29
C PHE A 406 -3.62 -1.29 -18.50
N ARG A 407 -3.15 -1.89 -17.40
CA ARG A 407 -3.98 -2.78 -16.57
C ARG A 407 -5.17 -2.05 -15.96
N VAL A 408 -4.98 -0.80 -15.55
CA VAL A 408 -6.08 0.08 -15.10
C VAL A 408 -7.16 0.18 -16.17
N LYS A 409 -6.80 0.53 -17.42
CA LYS A 409 -7.78 0.61 -18.53
C LYS A 409 -8.46 -0.73 -18.80
N PHE A 410 -7.69 -1.82 -18.76
CA PHE A 410 -8.22 -3.16 -18.94
C PHE A 410 -9.25 -3.53 -17.86
N PHE A 411 -8.93 -3.31 -16.58
CA PHE A 411 -9.85 -3.60 -15.47
C PHE A 411 -11.06 -2.67 -15.48
N GLU A 412 -10.89 -1.41 -15.88
CA GLU A 412 -11.97 -0.46 -16.04
C GLU A 412 -12.97 -0.94 -17.11
N ALA A 413 -12.46 -1.33 -18.29
CA ALA A 413 -13.30 -1.87 -19.37
C ALA A 413 -13.98 -3.19 -18.99
N ALA A 414 -13.32 -4.02 -18.18
CA ALA A 414 -13.91 -5.25 -17.66
C ALA A 414 -14.90 -5.00 -16.50
N GLY A 415 -15.00 -3.78 -15.95
CA GLY A 415 -15.87 -3.44 -14.82
C GLY A 415 -15.32 -3.81 -13.44
N TYR A 416 -14.02 -4.16 -13.33
CA TYR A 416 -13.36 -4.60 -12.11
C TYR A 416 -12.81 -3.42 -11.31
N GLN A 417 -13.69 -2.62 -10.69
CA GLN A 417 -13.30 -1.39 -10.00
C GLN A 417 -12.28 -1.62 -8.87
N ARG A 418 -12.44 -2.70 -8.10
CA ARG A 418 -11.48 -3.07 -7.05
C ARG A 418 -10.06 -3.19 -7.60
N SER A 419 -9.93 -3.80 -8.78
CA SER A 419 -8.65 -4.05 -9.42
C SER A 419 -8.07 -2.77 -10.04
N VAL A 420 -8.93 -1.89 -10.56
CA VAL A 420 -8.53 -0.50 -10.91
C VAL A 420 -7.91 0.19 -9.70
N ILE A 421 -8.63 0.30 -8.57
CA ILE A 421 -8.17 0.99 -7.37
C ILE A 421 -6.87 0.34 -6.85
N LYS A 422 -6.81 -0.98 -6.78
CA LYS A 422 -5.64 -1.74 -6.33
C LYS A 422 -4.42 -1.48 -7.22
N THR A 423 -4.59 -1.49 -8.53
CA THR A 423 -3.49 -1.27 -9.48
C THR A 423 -2.97 0.15 -9.41
N VAL A 424 -3.84 1.17 -9.34
CA VAL A 424 -3.38 2.56 -9.17
C VAL A 424 -2.69 2.75 -7.82
N ALA A 425 -3.22 2.20 -6.73
CA ALA A 425 -2.61 2.32 -5.41
C ALA A 425 -1.21 1.67 -5.38
N GLN A 426 -1.08 0.49 -6.00
CA GLN A 426 0.20 -0.20 -6.11
C GLN A 426 1.18 0.55 -7.01
N SER A 427 0.73 1.17 -8.10
CA SER A 427 1.61 1.94 -8.99
C SER A 427 2.18 3.17 -8.30
N VAL A 428 1.36 3.89 -7.52
CA VAL A 428 1.83 5.03 -6.70
C VAL A 428 2.84 4.57 -5.66
N LYS A 429 2.60 3.42 -5.02
CA LYS A 429 3.54 2.83 -4.05
C LYS A 429 4.88 2.42 -4.70
N THR A 430 4.84 1.81 -5.88
CA THR A 430 6.03 1.26 -6.55
C THR A 430 6.84 2.31 -7.30
N PHE A 431 6.18 3.24 -8.00
CA PHE A 431 6.83 4.21 -8.88
C PHE A 431 6.88 5.63 -8.29
N GLY A 432 6.49 5.76 -7.02
CA GLY A 432 6.54 7.01 -6.28
C GLY A 432 5.37 7.96 -6.56
N SER A 433 5.25 8.95 -5.68
CA SER A 433 4.18 9.94 -5.71
C SER A 433 4.26 10.91 -6.90
N GLY A 434 5.41 11.03 -7.57
CA GLY A 434 5.60 11.92 -8.73
C GLY A 434 4.62 11.67 -9.88
N ASN A 435 4.15 10.42 -10.03
CA ASN A 435 3.18 10.04 -11.07
C ASN A 435 1.72 10.30 -10.69
N LEU A 436 1.45 10.65 -9.43
CA LEU A 436 0.09 10.94 -8.96
C LEU A 436 -0.42 12.24 -9.60
N SER A 437 -1.58 12.20 -10.24
CA SER A 437 -2.23 13.31 -10.93
C SER A 437 -3.73 13.29 -10.68
N ALA A 438 -4.44 14.39 -10.96
CA ALA A 438 -5.90 14.46 -10.79
C ALA A 438 -6.68 13.30 -11.46
N PRO A 439 -6.36 12.84 -12.68
CA PRO A 439 -7.03 11.67 -13.25
C PRO A 439 -6.80 10.37 -12.49
N LEU A 440 -5.58 10.13 -11.99
CA LEU A 440 -5.31 8.95 -11.16
C LEU A 440 -6.04 9.01 -9.82
N LEU A 441 -6.20 10.21 -9.26
CA LEU A 441 -7.02 10.41 -8.06
C LEU A 441 -8.48 10.05 -8.33
N ALA A 442 -9.04 10.45 -9.48
CA ALA A 442 -10.40 10.09 -9.85
C ALA A 442 -10.59 8.56 -10.01
N LEU A 443 -9.55 7.84 -10.43
CA LEU A 443 -9.56 6.37 -10.51
C LEU A 443 -9.40 5.71 -9.13
N LEU A 444 -8.61 6.31 -8.24
CA LEU A 444 -8.42 5.85 -6.86
C LEU A 444 -9.65 6.09 -5.99
N TYR A 445 -10.36 7.20 -6.20
CA TYR A 445 -11.52 7.64 -5.44
C TYR A 445 -12.71 7.86 -6.39
N PRO A 446 -13.24 6.76 -6.99
CA PRO A 446 -14.31 6.88 -7.97
C PRO A 446 -15.63 7.30 -7.30
N VAL A 447 -16.45 8.03 -8.06
CA VAL A 447 -17.77 8.50 -7.61
C VAL A 447 -18.87 7.72 -8.35
N LYS A 448 -18.84 6.38 -8.23
CA LYS A 448 -19.83 5.49 -8.84
C LYS A 448 -21.15 5.51 -8.06
N PHE A 449 -22.27 5.28 -8.75
CA PHE A 449 -23.62 5.31 -8.17
C PHE A 449 -24.01 6.67 -7.56
N ARG A 450 -23.53 7.76 -8.17
CA ARG A 450 -23.71 9.11 -7.63
C ARG A 450 -25.17 9.48 -7.44
N ASN A 451 -26.03 9.09 -8.38
CA ASN A 451 -27.45 9.42 -8.33
C ASN A 451 -28.15 8.66 -7.20
N GLU A 452 -27.82 7.39 -7.03
CA GLU A 452 -28.33 6.51 -5.98
C GLU A 452 -27.88 7.00 -4.60
N VAL A 453 -26.60 7.36 -4.45
CA VAL A 453 -26.08 7.95 -3.22
C VAL A 453 -26.77 9.29 -2.94
N ALA A 454 -26.92 10.16 -3.94
CA ALA A 454 -27.61 11.45 -3.75
C ALA A 454 -29.08 11.28 -3.33
N GLN A 455 -29.76 10.24 -3.81
CA GLN A 455 -31.15 9.95 -3.45
C GLN A 455 -31.29 9.34 -2.05
N GLN A 456 -30.37 8.46 -1.65
CA GLN A 456 -30.47 7.69 -0.41
C GLN A 456 -29.77 8.35 0.79
N ALA A 457 -28.74 9.15 0.55
CA ALA A 457 -27.94 9.80 1.58
C ALA A 457 -28.29 11.29 1.75
N ALA A 458 -29.58 11.64 1.71
CA ALA A 458 -30.03 13.05 1.75
C ALA A 458 -29.53 13.84 2.98
N TYR A 459 -29.20 13.16 4.08
CA TYR A 459 -28.75 13.77 5.34
C TYR A 459 -27.30 13.44 5.73
N ILE A 460 -26.58 12.70 4.89
CA ILE A 460 -25.20 12.27 5.16
C ILE A 460 -24.31 12.89 4.09
N ASP A 461 -23.13 13.37 4.47
CA ASP A 461 -22.14 13.85 3.51
C ASP A 461 -21.84 12.75 2.47
N PRO A 462 -22.12 12.97 1.17
CA PRO A 462 -21.83 12.00 0.13
C PRO A 462 -20.35 11.56 0.10
N ALA A 463 -19.42 12.44 0.49
CA ALA A 463 -18.00 12.09 0.56
C ALA A 463 -17.71 10.98 1.58
N LEU A 464 -18.43 10.99 2.71
CA LEU A 464 -18.35 9.91 3.70
C LEU A 464 -18.88 8.61 3.13
N VAL A 465 -20.03 8.64 2.44
CA VAL A 465 -20.63 7.45 1.83
C VAL A 465 -19.69 6.84 0.80
N PHE A 466 -19.13 7.63 -0.12
CA PHE A 466 -18.17 7.13 -1.11
C PHE A 466 -16.88 6.59 -0.46
N SER A 467 -16.40 7.23 0.60
CA SER A 467 -15.23 6.76 1.35
C SER A 467 -15.47 5.38 1.97
N LEU A 468 -16.66 5.16 2.56
CA LEU A 468 -17.06 3.87 3.10
C LEU A 468 -17.22 2.82 1.99
N MET A 469 -17.92 3.13 0.90
CA MET A 469 -18.05 2.21 -0.24
C MET A 469 -16.70 1.80 -0.83
N ARG A 470 -15.74 2.72 -0.89
CA ARG A 470 -14.37 2.44 -1.33
C ARG A 470 -13.68 1.45 -0.40
N GLN A 471 -13.77 1.67 0.91
CA GLN A 471 -13.07 0.88 1.92
C GLN A 471 -13.68 -0.52 2.11
N GLU A 472 -15.01 -0.61 2.17
CA GLU A 472 -15.73 -1.85 2.46
C GLU A 472 -15.74 -2.80 1.25
N SER A 473 -16.14 -2.29 0.07
CA SER A 473 -16.39 -3.13 -1.10
C SER A 473 -15.52 -2.76 -2.30
N SER A 474 -14.79 -1.64 -2.25
CA SER A 474 -14.14 -1.05 -3.42
C SER A 474 -15.12 -0.88 -4.58
N PHE A 475 -16.36 -0.50 -4.26
CA PHE A 475 -17.48 -0.35 -5.21
C PHE A 475 -17.89 -1.65 -5.92
N ASN A 476 -17.59 -2.81 -5.38
CA ASN A 476 -18.14 -4.08 -5.85
C ASN A 476 -19.52 -4.33 -5.20
N PRO A 477 -20.63 -4.28 -5.96
CA PRO A 477 -21.97 -4.48 -5.39
C PRO A 477 -22.24 -5.92 -4.90
N LYS A 478 -21.33 -6.87 -5.14
CA LYS A 478 -21.44 -8.28 -4.73
C LYS A 478 -20.56 -8.65 -3.52
N ALA A 479 -19.70 -7.74 -3.06
CA ALA A 479 -18.88 -7.95 -1.86
C ALA A 479 -19.74 -7.67 -0.63
#